data_AF-A0A1F6NZD7-F1
#
_entry.id   AF-A0A1F6NZD7-F1
#
_cell.length_a   1.000
_cell.length_b   1.000
_cell.length_c   1.000
_cell.angle_alpha   90.00
_cell.angle_beta   90.00
_cell.angle_gamma   90.00
#
_symmetry.space_group_name_H-M   'P 1'
#
loop_
_entity.id
_entity.type
_entity.pdbx_description
1 polymer ?
#
loop_
_entity_poly.entity_id
_entity_poly.type
_entity_poly.pdbx_seq_one_letter_code
_entity_poly.pdbx_strand_id
1 'polypeptide(L)'
;METEAFALSRSLIGNDNSTVMIVDIGATTADICIIEQGVPILNRGIDSGGEFITKTIMNSLNVNSERAEQFKRDFGLAGGGFKNVPDVIQKSLNSIINEIKYVFEIYQRQRNSHIEKIVLTGGSAFLPSLPQYLSELLNMEVIIGDPWDRIIYPLDLKPILQEIGPRMATSVGLAMRDI
;
A
#
# COMPACT_ATOMS: atom_id res chain seq x y z
N MET A 1 -2.05 -8.48 -22.95
CA MET A 1 -2.22 -8.74 -21.51
C MET A 1 -1.76 -7.50 -20.79
N GLU A 2 -2.64 -6.83 -20.06
CA GLU A 2 -2.31 -5.59 -19.34
C GLU A 2 -1.79 -5.96 -17.95
N THR A 3 -0.78 -5.24 -17.46
CA THR A 3 -0.23 -5.49 -16.13
C THR A 3 -0.98 -4.68 -15.08
N GLU A 4 -1.09 -5.24 -13.87
CA GLU A 4 -1.70 -4.61 -12.70
C GLU A 4 -1.18 -3.18 -12.44
N ALA A 5 0.11 -2.92 -12.67
CA ALA A 5 0.71 -1.61 -12.56
C ALA A 5 0.02 -0.51 -13.39
N PHE A 6 -0.47 -0.83 -14.60
CA PHE A 6 -1.20 0.14 -15.43
C PHE A 6 -2.60 0.41 -14.88
N ALA A 7 -3.27 -0.60 -14.33
CA ALA A 7 -4.55 -0.43 -13.67
C ALA A 7 -4.40 0.44 -12.40
N LEU A 8 -3.40 0.15 -11.57
CA LEU A 8 -3.10 0.94 -10.37
C LEU A 8 -2.76 2.40 -10.69
N SER A 9 -1.97 2.64 -11.75
CA SER A 9 -1.69 4.00 -12.24
C SER A 9 -2.98 4.76 -12.53
N ARG A 10 -3.90 4.14 -13.27
CA ARG A 10 -5.19 4.76 -13.65
C ARG A 10 -6.06 5.12 -12.47
N SER A 11 -6.27 4.19 -11.53
CA SER A 11 -7.18 4.42 -10.41
C SER A 11 -6.59 5.35 -9.35
N LEU A 12 -5.27 5.26 -9.08
CA LEU A 12 -4.65 5.98 -7.97
C LEU A 12 -4.00 7.31 -8.39
N ILE A 13 -3.36 7.36 -9.55
CA ILE A 13 -2.56 8.53 -10.00
C ILE A 13 -3.36 9.44 -10.94
N GLY A 14 -4.13 8.85 -11.85
CA GLY A 14 -4.92 9.59 -12.85
C GLY A 14 -4.06 10.55 -13.67
N ASN A 15 -4.31 11.85 -13.57
CA ASN A 15 -3.60 12.90 -14.33
C ASN A 15 -2.46 13.58 -13.55
N ASP A 16 -2.07 13.05 -12.40
CA ASP A 16 -0.93 13.54 -11.66
C ASP A 16 0.38 13.21 -12.41
N ASN A 17 1.14 14.24 -12.77
CA ASN A 17 2.38 14.12 -13.54
C ASN A 17 3.62 13.90 -12.66
N SER A 18 3.46 13.91 -11.33
CA SER A 18 4.55 13.61 -10.41
C SER A 18 5.07 12.19 -10.58
N THR A 19 6.33 11.97 -10.19
CA THR A 19 6.86 10.61 -10.05
C THR A 19 6.39 10.04 -8.71
N VAL A 20 5.62 8.96 -8.76
CA VAL A 20 5.00 8.35 -7.58
C VAL A 20 5.42 6.90 -7.45
N MET A 21 5.69 6.44 -6.23
CA MET A 21 5.82 5.02 -5.93
C MET A 21 4.49 4.49 -5.42
N ILE A 22 3.91 3.51 -6.12
CA ILE A 22 2.78 2.73 -5.62
C ILE A 22 3.33 1.50 -4.90
N VAL A 23 2.84 1.24 -3.69
CA VAL A 23 3.12 0.02 -2.93
C VAL A 23 1.80 -0.68 -2.67
N ASP A 24 1.54 -1.75 -3.40
CA ASP A 24 0.39 -2.62 -3.21
C ASP A 24 0.76 -3.75 -2.26
N ILE A 25 0.11 -3.82 -1.09
CA ILE A 25 0.34 -4.88 -0.12
C ILE A 25 -0.90 -5.77 -0.05
N GLY A 26 -0.85 -6.84 -0.84
CA GLY A 26 -1.85 -7.89 -0.90
C GLY A 26 -1.80 -8.85 0.31
N ALA A 27 -2.46 -10.00 0.15
CA ALA A 27 -2.46 -11.04 1.17
C ALA A 27 -1.13 -11.81 1.20
N THR A 28 -0.64 -12.26 0.05
CA THR A 28 0.54 -13.13 -0.06
C THR A 28 1.77 -12.39 -0.57
N THR A 29 1.57 -11.42 -1.45
CA THR A 29 2.62 -10.65 -2.12
C THR A 29 2.48 -9.16 -1.85
N ALA A 30 3.56 -8.44 -2.12
CA ALA A 30 3.53 -6.99 -2.26
C ALA A 30 4.23 -6.60 -3.56
N ASP A 31 3.66 -5.62 -4.25
CA ASP A 31 4.15 -5.11 -5.52
C ASP A 31 4.50 -3.63 -5.38
N ILE A 32 5.71 -3.28 -5.81
CA ILE A 32 6.27 -1.94 -5.72
C ILE A 32 6.52 -1.44 -7.13
N CYS A 33 5.82 -0.38 -7.50
CA CYS A 33 5.86 0.18 -8.83
C CYS A 33 6.17 1.67 -8.79
N ILE A 34 7.07 2.14 -9.64
CA ILE A 34 7.28 3.57 -9.87
C ILE A 34 6.52 3.96 -11.14
N ILE A 35 5.70 4.99 -11.00
CA ILE A 35 4.95 5.64 -12.06
C ILE A 35 5.60 6.99 -12.34
N GLU A 36 5.90 7.27 -13.60
CA GLU A 36 6.40 8.57 -14.07
C GLU A 36 5.51 9.02 -15.23
N GLN A 37 4.89 10.20 -15.12
CA GLN A 37 3.95 10.73 -16.12
C GLN A 37 2.82 9.74 -16.48
N GLY A 38 2.26 9.07 -15.47
CA GLY A 38 1.21 8.06 -15.63
C GLY A 38 1.68 6.71 -16.19
N VAL A 39 2.97 6.56 -16.51
CA VAL A 39 3.53 5.32 -17.09
C VAL A 39 4.33 4.54 -16.04
N PRO A 40 4.04 3.24 -15.83
CA PRO A 40 4.89 2.36 -15.04
C PRO A 40 6.28 2.22 -15.68
N ILE A 41 7.32 2.59 -14.94
CA ILE A 41 8.72 2.54 -15.43
C ILE A 41 9.56 1.47 -14.73
N LEU A 42 9.19 1.08 -13.50
CA LEU A 42 9.82 0.03 -12.74
C LEU A 42 8.74 -0.70 -11.95
N ASN A 43 8.76 -2.04 -11.95
CA ASN A 43 7.84 -2.86 -11.18
C ASN A 43 8.58 -4.05 -10.60
N ARG A 44 8.42 -4.29 -9.30
CA ARG A 44 9.04 -5.41 -8.57
C ARG A 44 8.07 -5.97 -7.55
N GLY A 45 7.87 -7.27 -7.58
CA GLY A 45 7.06 -8.01 -6.61
C GLY A 45 7.93 -8.79 -5.63
N ILE A 46 7.42 -8.97 -4.41
CA ILE A 46 8.01 -9.84 -3.39
C ILE A 46 6.97 -10.77 -2.78
N ASP A 47 7.41 -11.96 -2.38
CA ASP A 47 6.58 -12.96 -1.68
C ASP A 47 6.42 -12.61 -0.18
N SER A 48 5.94 -11.40 0.09
CA SER A 48 5.66 -10.91 1.44
C SER A 48 4.45 -9.99 1.41
N GLY A 49 3.38 -10.39 2.10
CA GLY A 49 2.14 -9.62 2.22
C GLY A 49 1.50 -9.77 3.60
N GLY A 50 0.21 -9.46 3.69
CA GLY A 50 -0.55 -9.45 4.94
C GLY A 50 -0.57 -10.78 5.72
N GLU A 51 -0.45 -11.93 5.04
CA GLU A 51 -0.34 -13.24 5.68
C GLU A 51 0.98 -13.43 6.42
N PHE A 52 2.07 -12.87 5.90
CA PHE A 52 3.37 -12.93 6.55
C PHE A 52 3.33 -12.17 7.89
N ILE A 53 2.62 -11.04 7.91
CA ILE A 53 2.35 -10.26 9.13
C ILE A 53 1.58 -11.11 10.14
N THR A 54 0.50 -11.75 9.70
CA THR A 54 -0.32 -12.63 10.54
C THR A 54 0.48 -13.79 11.11
N LYS A 55 1.25 -14.51 10.28
CA LYS A 55 2.13 -15.60 10.73
C LYS A 55 3.17 -15.12 11.74
N THR A 56 3.73 -13.93 11.54
CA THR A 56 4.70 -13.34 12.48
C THR A 56 4.06 -13.02 13.83
N ILE A 57 2.83 -12.48 13.84
CA ILE A 57 2.05 -12.23 15.06
C ILE A 57 1.72 -13.54 15.77
N MET A 58 1.24 -14.55 15.04
CA MET A 58 0.92 -15.88 15.59
C MET A 58 2.12 -16.46 16.35
N ASN A 59 3.29 -16.47 15.70
CA ASN A 59 4.50 -17.03 16.29
C ASN A 59 5.01 -16.22 17.48
N SER A 60 4.94 -14.88 17.41
CA SER A 60 5.49 -14.00 18.44
C SER A 60 4.60 -13.93 19.68
N LEU A 61 3.28 -14.00 19.52
CA LEU A 61 2.31 -13.92 20.62
C LEU A 61 1.77 -15.30 21.04
N ASN A 62 2.18 -16.38 20.35
CA ASN A 62 1.67 -17.74 20.54
C ASN A 62 0.13 -17.81 20.47
N VAL A 63 -0.44 -17.23 19.42
CA VAL A 63 -1.89 -17.19 19.19
C VAL A 63 -2.27 -17.85 17.87
N ASN A 64 -3.54 -18.23 17.74
CA ASN A 64 -4.07 -18.75 16.47
C ASN A 64 -4.25 -17.62 15.43
N SER A 65 -4.51 -18.02 14.18
CA SER A 65 -4.66 -17.08 13.06
C SER A 65 -5.78 -16.06 13.27
N GLU A 66 -6.91 -16.49 13.84
CA GLU A 66 -8.05 -15.59 14.11
C GLU A 66 -7.67 -14.47 15.08
N ARG A 67 -7.03 -14.81 16.20
CA ARG A 67 -6.53 -13.83 17.17
C ARG A 67 -5.43 -12.94 16.60
N ALA A 68 -4.55 -13.48 15.75
CA ALA A 68 -3.52 -12.70 15.09
C ALA A 68 -4.11 -11.68 14.10
N GLU A 69 -5.10 -12.09 13.30
CA GLU A 69 -5.84 -11.21 12.39
C GLU A 69 -6.62 -10.13 13.15
N GLN A 70 -7.25 -10.50 14.27
CA GLN A 70 -7.91 -9.55 15.14
C GLN A 70 -6.91 -8.54 15.71
N PHE A 71 -5.78 -9.01 16.27
CA PHE A 71 -4.72 -8.12 16.75
C PHE A 71 -4.26 -7.17 15.67
N LYS A 72 -4.03 -7.68 14.44
CA LYS A 72 -3.61 -6.91 13.26
C LYS A 72 -4.58 -5.78 12.89
N ARG A 73 -5.88 -5.96 13.10
CA ARG A 73 -6.91 -4.93 12.86
C ARG A 73 -7.09 -3.97 14.03
N ASP A 74 -6.98 -4.48 15.27
CA ASP A 74 -7.44 -3.77 16.45
C ASP A 74 -6.33 -2.94 17.14
N PHE A 75 -5.04 -3.22 16.88
CA PHE A 75 -3.92 -2.65 17.65
C PHE A 75 -3.83 -1.12 17.62
N GLY A 76 -4.50 -0.43 16.67
CA GLY A 76 -4.59 1.03 16.63
C GLY A 76 -5.98 1.60 16.94
N LEU A 77 -7.01 0.75 17.11
CA LEU A 77 -8.40 1.15 17.34
C LEU A 77 -8.76 1.24 18.84
N ALA A 78 -8.04 0.51 19.69
CA ALA A 78 -8.29 0.45 21.13
C ALA A 78 -7.78 1.70 21.87
N GLY A 79 -8.39 2.87 21.62
CA GLY A 79 -8.52 4.03 22.53
C GLY A 79 -7.28 4.66 23.16
N GLY A 80 -6.07 4.13 22.94
CA GLY A 80 -4.84 4.51 23.63
C GLY A 80 -3.81 5.17 22.73
N GLY A 81 -4.10 5.35 21.44
CA GLY A 81 -3.17 5.98 20.51
C GLY A 81 -1.82 5.26 20.51
N PHE A 82 -1.79 3.98 20.10
CA PHE A 82 -0.54 3.44 19.58
C PHE A 82 -0.12 4.33 18.41
N LYS A 83 0.67 5.36 18.71
CA LYS A 83 1.25 6.25 17.71
C LYS A 83 2.14 5.46 16.75
N ASN A 84 2.61 4.30 17.21
CA ASN A 84 3.61 3.49 16.54
C ASN A 84 3.07 2.08 16.27
N VAL A 85 3.42 1.54 15.11
CA VAL A 85 3.21 0.15 14.74
C VAL A 85 3.94 -0.77 15.75
N PRO A 86 3.32 -1.82 16.31
CA PRO A 86 3.97 -2.75 17.23
C PRO A 86 5.23 -3.39 16.63
N ASP A 87 6.27 -3.61 17.43
CA ASP A 87 7.56 -4.17 16.98
C ASP A 87 7.43 -5.48 16.20
N VAL A 88 6.47 -6.33 16.58
CA VAL A 88 6.17 -7.59 15.86
C VAL A 88 5.72 -7.33 14.42
N ILE A 89 4.91 -6.29 14.21
CA ILE A 89 4.44 -5.89 12.88
C ILE A 89 5.55 -5.18 12.13
N GLN A 90 6.31 -4.29 12.78
CA GLN A 90 7.48 -3.65 12.16
C GLN A 90 8.45 -4.70 11.60
N LYS A 91 8.79 -5.74 12.39
CA LYS A 91 9.64 -6.85 11.95
C LYS A 91 9.10 -7.56 10.72
N SER A 92 7.79 -7.76 10.65
CA SER A 92 7.16 -8.41 9.51
C SER A 92 7.15 -7.53 8.24
N LEU A 93 7.23 -6.21 8.39
CA LEU A 93 7.28 -5.26 7.26
C LEU A 93 8.70 -5.08 6.69
N ASN A 94 9.74 -5.56 7.37
CA ASN A 94 11.13 -5.34 6.96
C ASN A 94 11.42 -5.78 5.51
N SER A 95 10.86 -6.90 5.05
CA SER A 95 11.05 -7.35 3.67
C SER A 95 10.48 -6.36 2.66
N ILE A 96 9.28 -5.82 2.93
CA ILE A 96 8.63 -4.81 2.08
C ILE A 96 9.42 -3.50 2.12
N ILE A 97 9.84 -3.05 3.31
CA ILE A 97 10.63 -1.83 3.49
C ILE A 97 11.98 -1.92 2.76
N ASN A 98 12.65 -3.07 2.85
CA ASN A 98 13.92 -3.28 2.16
C ASN A 98 13.74 -3.26 0.65
N GLU A 99 12.66 -3.84 0.14
CA GLU A 99 12.36 -3.79 -1.29
C GLU A 99 12.03 -2.38 -1.75
N ILE A 100 11.24 -1.62 -0.98
CA ILE A 100 10.97 -0.19 -1.25
C ILE A 100 12.29 0.58 -1.39
N LYS A 101 13.20 0.45 -0.43
CA LYS A 101 14.53 1.09 -0.46
C LYS A 101 15.36 0.66 -1.66
N TYR A 102 15.32 -0.63 -2.00
CA TYR A 102 16.02 -1.15 -3.17
C TYR A 102 15.48 -0.58 -4.48
N VAL A 103 14.16 -0.49 -4.63
CA VAL A 103 13.51 0.12 -5.80
C VAL A 103 13.85 1.61 -5.91
N PHE A 104 13.87 2.34 -4.78
CA PHE A 104 14.36 3.72 -4.71
C PHE A 104 15.78 3.86 -5.24
N GLU A 105 16.70 3.00 -4.81
CA GLU A 105 18.08 3.04 -5.25
C GLU A 105 18.23 2.74 -6.75
N ILE A 106 17.48 1.77 -7.28
CA ILE A 106 17.49 1.47 -8.71
C ILE A 106 17.07 2.69 -9.52
N TYR A 107 15.96 3.33 -9.14
CA TYR A 107 15.44 4.47 -9.87
C TYR A 107 16.39 5.67 -9.84
N GLN A 108 16.91 6.03 -8.67
CA GLN A 108 17.86 7.14 -8.51
C GLN A 108 19.16 6.94 -9.30
N ARG A 109 19.64 5.69 -9.45
CA ARG A 109 20.83 5.42 -10.28
C ARG A 109 20.56 5.58 -11.77
N GLN A 110 19.33 5.31 -12.22
CA GLN A 110 18.97 5.35 -13.64
C GLN A 110 18.49 6.73 -14.10
N ARG A 111 17.97 7.55 -13.19
CA ARG A 111 17.28 8.81 -13.51
C ARG A 111 17.72 9.93 -12.58
N ASN A 112 17.82 11.14 -13.10
CA ASN A 112 18.07 12.35 -12.31
C ASN A 112 16.75 13.01 -11.86
N SER A 113 15.80 12.19 -11.42
CA SER A 113 14.46 12.61 -11.00
C SER A 113 14.18 12.09 -9.59
N HIS A 114 13.25 12.72 -8.88
CA HIS A 114 12.91 12.37 -7.52
C HIS A 114 11.49 11.81 -7.44
N ILE A 115 11.28 10.84 -6.56
CA ILE A 115 9.94 10.33 -6.25
C ILE A 115 9.34 11.26 -5.21
N GLU A 116 8.16 11.79 -5.48
CA GLU A 116 7.53 12.83 -4.66
C GLU A 116 6.81 12.25 -3.45
N LYS A 117 6.16 11.09 -3.63
CA LYS A 117 5.36 10.44 -2.59
C LYS A 117 5.23 8.94 -2.82
N ILE A 118 4.79 8.25 -1.78
CA ILE A 118 4.37 6.86 -1.81
C ILE A 118 2.86 6.79 -1.65
N VAL A 119 2.21 6.01 -2.52
CA VAL A 119 0.78 5.67 -2.43
C VAL A 119 0.65 4.20 -2.02
N LEU A 120 0.13 3.96 -0.82
CA LEU A 120 -0.17 2.63 -0.33
C LEU A 120 -1.52 2.16 -0.83
N THR A 121 -1.59 0.91 -1.27
CA THR A 121 -2.83 0.26 -1.68
C THR A 121 -2.83 -1.22 -1.26
N GLY A 122 -3.93 -1.92 -1.55
CA GLY A 122 -4.11 -3.32 -1.18
C GLY A 122 -4.74 -3.51 0.20
N GLY A 123 -4.97 -4.78 0.55
CA GLY A 123 -5.68 -5.14 1.79
C GLY A 123 -4.94 -4.76 3.07
N SER A 124 -3.61 -4.74 3.03
CA SER A 124 -2.77 -4.43 4.18
C SER A 124 -2.46 -2.93 4.31
N ALA A 125 -2.85 -2.09 3.34
CA ALA A 125 -2.77 -0.63 3.48
C ALA A 125 -3.61 -0.10 4.66
N PHE A 126 -4.63 -0.86 5.09
CA PHE A 126 -5.46 -0.56 6.25
C PHE A 126 -4.82 -0.89 7.60
N LEU A 127 -3.58 -1.36 7.63
CA LEU A 127 -2.86 -1.53 8.89
C LEU A 127 -2.80 -0.18 9.64
N PRO A 128 -3.29 -0.12 10.89
CA PRO A 128 -3.28 1.11 11.65
C PRO A 128 -1.87 1.72 11.75
N SER A 129 -1.79 3.04 11.54
CA SER A 129 -0.55 3.81 11.61
C SER A 129 0.54 3.45 10.59
N LEU A 130 0.26 2.57 9.60
CA LEU A 130 1.23 2.17 8.59
C LEU A 130 1.73 3.34 7.72
N PRO A 131 0.86 4.23 7.19
CA PRO A 131 1.33 5.37 6.41
C PRO A 131 2.27 6.27 7.23
N GLN A 132 1.91 6.59 8.47
CA GLN A 132 2.71 7.41 9.37
C GLN A 132 4.06 6.76 9.66
N TYR A 133 4.06 5.47 9.99
CA TYR A 133 5.27 4.71 10.25
C TYR A 133 6.23 4.69 9.05
N LEU A 134 5.72 4.44 7.85
CA LEU A 134 6.55 4.45 6.64
C LEU A 134 7.03 5.87 6.30
N SER A 135 6.19 6.88 6.53
CA SER A 135 6.55 8.28 6.27
C SER A 135 7.72 8.74 7.13
N GLU A 136 7.69 8.44 8.43
CA GLU A 136 8.79 8.73 9.35
C GLU A 136 10.05 7.92 9.00
N LEU A 137 9.90 6.63 8.70
CA LEU A 137 11.02 5.74 8.42
C LEU A 137 11.75 6.07 7.11
N LEU A 138 11.00 6.47 6.09
CA LEU A 138 11.51 6.73 4.74
C LEU A 138 11.76 8.23 4.49
N ASN A 139 11.37 9.10 5.42
CA ASN A 139 11.42 10.54 5.28
C ASN A 139 10.76 11.03 3.97
N MET A 140 9.56 10.51 3.71
CA MET A 140 8.79 10.77 2.49
C MET A 140 7.30 10.86 2.81
N GLU A 141 6.54 11.61 2.02
CA GLU A 141 5.08 11.59 2.12
C GLU A 141 4.55 10.20 1.75
N VAL A 142 3.72 9.63 2.64
CA VAL A 142 3.06 8.33 2.42
C VAL A 142 1.57 8.50 2.66
N ILE A 143 0.78 8.23 1.62
CA ILE A 143 -0.68 8.36 1.65
C ILE A 143 -1.35 7.02 1.31
N ILE A 144 -2.59 6.84 1.77
CA ILE A 144 -3.43 5.72 1.32
C ILE A 144 -4.11 6.13 0.02
N GLY A 145 -4.02 5.29 -1.00
CA GLY A 145 -4.66 5.52 -2.28
C GLY A 145 -6.19 5.39 -2.20
N ASP A 146 -6.90 6.39 -2.72
CA ASP A 146 -8.35 6.34 -2.90
C ASP A 146 -8.66 6.12 -4.39
N PRO A 147 -9.06 4.90 -4.81
CA PRO A 147 -9.39 4.65 -6.21
C PRO A 147 -10.72 5.29 -6.63
N TRP A 148 -11.50 5.80 -5.69
CA TRP A 148 -12.79 6.43 -5.97
C TRP A 148 -12.69 7.94 -6.18
N ASP A 149 -11.53 8.55 -5.95
CA ASP A 149 -11.33 10.01 -5.99
C ASP A 149 -11.76 10.64 -7.33
N ARG A 150 -11.70 9.86 -8.42
CA ARG A 150 -12.04 10.27 -9.79
C ARG A 150 -13.36 9.68 -10.30
N ILE A 151 -14.15 9.06 -9.42
CA ILE A 151 -15.41 8.40 -9.75
C ILE A 151 -16.56 9.17 -9.12
N ILE A 152 -17.59 9.45 -9.90
CA ILE A 152 -18.83 10.04 -9.39
C ILE A 152 -19.72 8.90 -8.87
N TYR A 153 -20.10 8.97 -7.60
CA TYR A 153 -21.00 8.01 -6.96
C TYR A 153 -21.95 8.71 -5.97
N PRO A 154 -23.12 8.11 -5.65
CA PRO A 154 -24.02 8.62 -4.61
C PRO A 154 -23.31 8.74 -3.25
N LEU A 155 -23.45 9.89 -2.57
CA LEU A 155 -22.73 10.16 -1.31
C LEU A 155 -23.03 9.15 -0.20
N ASP A 156 -24.20 8.52 -0.20
CA ASP A 156 -24.59 7.48 0.75
C ASP A 156 -23.69 6.22 0.65
N LEU A 157 -23.00 6.02 -0.48
CA LEU A 157 -22.04 4.94 -0.66
C LEU A 157 -20.64 5.28 -0.12
N LYS A 158 -20.35 6.56 0.18
CA LYS A 158 -19.02 6.98 0.62
C LYS A 158 -18.47 6.17 1.80
N PRO A 159 -19.24 5.88 2.87
CA PRO A 159 -18.72 5.13 4.02
C PRO A 159 -18.24 3.73 3.63
N ILE A 160 -19.03 2.99 2.85
CA ILE A 160 -18.67 1.62 2.45
C ILE A 160 -17.53 1.60 1.42
N LEU A 161 -17.47 2.59 0.52
CA LEU A 161 -16.40 2.71 -0.48
C LEU A 161 -15.05 3.03 0.18
N GLN A 162 -15.04 3.85 1.24
CA GLN A 162 -13.84 4.17 2.01
C GLN A 162 -13.29 2.94 2.77
N GLU A 163 -14.16 2.04 3.25
CA GLU A 163 -13.74 0.80 3.92
C GLU A 163 -13.09 -0.23 2.97
N ILE A 164 -13.41 -0.19 1.68
CA ILE A 164 -12.92 -1.17 0.69
C ILE A 164 -11.93 -0.60 -0.31
N GLY A 165 -11.78 0.73 -0.37
CA GLY A 165 -11.09 1.44 -1.46
C GLY A 165 -9.74 0.85 -1.87
N PRO A 166 -8.70 0.88 -1.02
CA PRO A 166 -7.39 0.29 -1.32
C PRO A 166 -7.42 -1.14 -1.86
N ARG A 167 -8.40 -1.96 -1.48
CA ARG A 167 -8.55 -3.36 -1.98
C ARG A 167 -9.10 -3.44 -3.39
N MET A 168 -9.74 -2.38 -3.86
CA MET A 168 -10.43 -2.30 -5.15
C MET A 168 -9.61 -1.55 -6.20
N ALA A 169 -8.43 -1.01 -5.86
CA ALA A 169 -7.65 -0.15 -6.75
C ALA A 169 -7.36 -0.80 -8.11
N THR A 170 -6.93 -2.06 -8.13
CA THR A 170 -6.69 -2.79 -9.38
C THR A 170 -7.97 -2.97 -10.19
N SER A 171 -9.06 -3.42 -9.55
CA SER A 171 -10.35 -3.65 -10.23
C SER A 171 -10.95 -2.36 -10.81
N VAL A 172 -10.87 -1.26 -10.06
CA VAL A 172 -11.31 0.06 -10.52
C VAL A 172 -10.49 0.52 -11.72
N GLY A 173 -9.17 0.37 -11.66
CA GLY A 173 -8.26 0.76 -12.74
C GLY A 173 -8.46 -0.03 -14.04
N LEU A 174 -8.82 -1.32 -13.92
CA LEU A 174 -9.21 -2.16 -15.06
C LEU A 174 -10.55 -1.70 -15.67
N ALA A 175 -11.51 -1.29 -14.85
CA ALA A 175 -12.80 -0.78 -15.33
C ALA A 175 -12.68 0.58 -16.03
N MET A 176 -11.70 1.41 -15.65
CA MET A 176 -11.43 2.72 -16.25
C MET A 176 -10.68 2.65 -17.59
N ARG A 177 -10.36 1.45 -18.10
CA ARG A 177 -9.47 1.30 -19.27
C ARG A 177 -9.94 2.02 -20.53
N ASP A 178 -11.25 2.10 -20.73
CA ASP A 178 -11.86 2.65 -21.95
C ASP A 178 -12.50 4.03 -21.73
N ILE A 179 -12.12 4.73 -20.65
CA ILE A 179 -12.60 6.06 -20.26
C ILE A 179 -11.43 7.04 -20.31
#